data_AF-A0A1G3ML95-F1
#
_entry.id   AF-A0A1G3ML95-F1
#
_cell.length_a   1.000
_cell.length_b   1.000
_cell.length_c   1.000
_cell.angle_alpha   90.00
_cell.angle_beta   90.00
_cell.angle_gamma   90.00
#
_symmetry.space_group_name_H-M   'P 1'
#
loop_
_entity.id
_entity.type
_entity.pdbx_description
1 polymer ?
#
loop_
_entity_poly.entity_id
_entity_poly.type
_entity_poly.pdbx_seq_one_letter_code
_entity_poly.pdbx_strand_id
1 'polypeptide(L)' 'MVFQYEGWIIPIEVKAGTAGSLKSLHQFLQEFREDLAVRFYGGKRSLEAGKTPAGKGYRLLNLPFCLAGQLQRLLGAYL' A
#
# COMPACT_ATOMS: atom_id res chain seq x y z
N MET A 1 6.03 -7.21 -1.29
CA MET A 1 6.62 -6.74 -2.56
C MET A 1 6.87 -5.24 -2.43
N VAL A 2 7.79 -4.66 -3.20
CA VAL A 2 8.00 -3.20 -3.23
C VAL A 2 7.93 -2.71 -4.67
N PHE A 3 7.51 -1.46 -4.85
CA PHE A 3 7.46 -0.79 -6.15
C PHE A 3 8.17 0.55 -6.02
N GLN A 4 9.07 0.82 -6.97
CA GLN A 4 9.83 2.06 -6.99
C GLN A 4 9.13 3.05 -7.93
N TYR A 5 8.91 4.26 -7.44
CA TYR A 5 8.27 5.33 -8.20
C TYR A 5 8.91 6.66 -7.86
N GLU A 6 9.58 7.32 -8.81
CA GLU A 6 10.16 8.67 -8.63
C GLU A 6 11.00 8.84 -7.35
N GLY A 7 11.78 7.82 -6.99
CA GLY A 7 12.63 7.83 -5.78
C GLY A 7 11.93 7.36 -4.50
N TRP A 8 10.63 7.05 -4.54
CA TRP A 8 9.86 6.47 -3.44
C TRP A 8 9.90 4.94 -3.49
N ILE A 9 10.02 4.31 -2.31
CA ILE A 9 9.87 2.86 -2.15
C ILE A 9 8.49 2.58 -1.55
N ILE A 10 7.60 2.03 -2.36
CA ILE A 10 6.20 1.84 -2.01
C ILE A 10 5.94 0.36 -1.74
N PRO A 11 5.62 -0.02 -0.49
CA PRO A 11 5.29 -1.40 -0.18
C PRO A 11 3.95 -1.79 -0.81
N ILE A 12 3.95 -2.95 -1.49
CA ILE A 12 2.77 -3.56 -2.11
C ILE A 12 2.42 -4.85 -1.40
N GLU A 13 1.14 -4.93 -1.03
CA GLU A 13 0.45 -6.11 -0.53
C GLU A 13 -0.58 -6.61 -1.56
N VAL A 14 -0.72 -7.92 -1.73
CA VAL A 14 -1.75 -8.53 -2.59
C VAL A 14 -2.58 -9.50 -1.74
N LYS A 15 -3.90 -9.35 -1.72
CA LYS A 15 -4.80 -10.20 -0.94
C LYS A 15 -5.97 -10.70 -1.77
N ALA A 16 -5.99 -12.01 -2.02
CA ALA A 16 -7.05 -12.70 -2.75
C ALA A 16 -8.17 -13.29 -1.87
N GLY A 17 -8.03 -13.29 -0.53
CA GLY A 17 -8.96 -13.92 0.41
C GLY A 17 -9.08 -13.19 1.76
N THR A 18 -9.47 -13.91 2.82
CA THR A 18 -9.66 -13.35 4.18
C THR A 18 -8.40 -12.66 4.70
N ALA A 19 -8.60 -11.67 5.56
CA ALA A 19 -7.58 -10.74 6.03
C ALA A 19 -6.47 -11.45 6.83
N GLY A 20 -5.44 -11.96 6.14
CA GLY A 20 -4.16 -12.25 6.76
C GLY A 20 -3.54 -10.96 7.33
N SER A 21 -2.74 -11.08 8.38
CA SER A 21 -2.13 -9.90 9.04
C SER A 21 -1.34 -9.04 8.04
N LEU A 22 -1.34 -7.72 8.24
CA LEU A 22 -0.51 -6.76 7.49
C LEU A 22 0.92 -6.70 8.05
N LYS A 23 1.41 -7.80 8.65
CA LYS A 23 2.65 -7.80 9.44
C LYS A 23 3.86 -7.35 8.61
N SER A 24 4.03 -7.90 7.41
CA SER A 24 5.13 -7.51 6.52
C SER A 24 4.98 -6.05 6.07
N LEU A 25 3.77 -5.61 5.72
CA LEU A 25 3.52 -4.21 5.36
C LEU A 25 3.90 -3.26 6.50
N HIS A 26 3.54 -3.58 7.74
CA HIS A 26 3.88 -2.77 8.89
C HIS A 26 5.39 -2.72 9.15
N GLN A 27 6.11 -3.84 8.96
CA GLN A 27 7.57 -3.86 9.07
C GLN A 27 8.22 -2.96 8.02
N PHE A 28 7.80 -3.07 6.76
CA PHE A 28 8.27 -2.17 5.70
C PHE A 28 7.99 -0.71 6.03
N LEU A 29 6.76 -0.37 6.42
CA LEU A 29 6.40 1.01 6.77
C LEU A 29 7.23 1.55 7.94
N GLN A 30 7.77 0.71 8.81
CA GLN A 30 8.64 1.15 9.91
C GLN A 30 10.06 1.49 9.46
N GLU A 31 10.57 0.82 8.43
CA GLU A 31 11.94 1.02 7.94
C GLU A 31 12.08 2.23 7.01
N PHE A 32 11.01 2.59 6.31
CA PHE A 32 11.00 3.67 5.32
C PHE A 32 10.47 4.99 5.91
N ARG A 33 10.77 6.14 5.30
CA ARG A 33 10.23 7.44 5.75
C ARG A 33 8.81 7.64 5.24
N GLU A 34 8.56 7.10 4.07
CA GLU A 34 7.32 7.12 3.32
C GLU A 34 6.18 6.55 4.16
N ASP A 35 5.00 7.12 3.97
CA ASP A 35 3.78 6.78 4.68
C ASP A 35 2.73 6.13 3.76
N LEU A 36 3.03 5.91 2.48
CA LEU A 36 2.08 5.36 1.51
C LEU A 36 2.35 3.86 1.26
N ALA A 37 1.31 3.06 1.37
CA ALA A 37 1.28 1.65 1.01
C ALA A 37 0.18 1.37 -0.01
N VAL A 38 0.36 0.33 -0.82
CA VAL A 38 -0.65 -0.12 -1.80
C VAL A 38 -1.10 -1.54 -1.49
N ARG A 39 -2.41 -1.78 -1.51
CA ARG A 39 -3.01 -3.11 -1.40
C ARG A 39 -3.84 -3.42 -2.63
N PHE A 40 -3.50 -4.48 -3.35
CA PHE A 40 -4.36 -5.06 -4.38
C PHE A 40 -5.28 -6.11 -3.78
N TYR A 41 -6.58 -5.97 -4.00
CA TYR A 41 -7.60 -6.89 -3.48
C TYR A 41 -8.88 -6.87 -4.33
N GLY A 42 -9.84 -7.75 -4.00
CA GLY A 42 -11.12 -7.86 -4.73
C GLY A 42 -12.18 -6.80 -4.39
N GLY A 43 -11.85 -5.77 -3.60
CA GLY A 43 -12.81 -4.73 -3.20
C GLY A 43 -12.74 -3.46 -4.05
N LYS A 44 -13.39 -2.39 -3.57
CA LYS A 44 -13.46 -1.10 -4.26
C LYS A 44 -12.17 -0.28 -4.05
N ARG A 45 -11.91 0.65 -4.96
CA ARG A 45 -10.85 1.64 -4.75
C ARG A 45 -11.15 2.49 -3.50
N SER A 46 -10.21 2.56 -2.56
CA SER A 46 -10.31 3.44 -1.39
C SER A 46 -8.93 3.91 -0.94
N LEU A 47 -8.88 5.03 -0.22
CA LEU A 47 -7.69 5.48 0.51
C LEU A 47 -8.05 5.47 1.99
N GLU A 48 -7.32 4.68 2.78
CA GLU A 48 -7.56 4.49 4.20
C GLU A 48 -6.37 4.99 5.01
N ALA A 49 -6.61 5.61 6.16
CA ALA A 49 -5.55 5.90 7.12
C ALA A 49 -5.40 4.71 8.09
N GLY A 50 -4.17 4.39 8.46
CA GLY A 50 -3.85 3.33 9.40
C GLY A 50 -2.72 3.75 10.34
N LYS A 51 -2.52 2.94 11.38
CA LYS A 51 -1.35 3.01 12.25
C LYS A 51 -0.72 1.64 12.34
N THR A 52 0.60 1.61 12.21
CA THR A 52 1.39 0.42 12.50
C THR A 52 1.31 0.11 14.01
N PRO A 53 1.63 -1.13 14.44
CA PRO A 53 1.68 -1.46 15.87
C PRO A 53 2.62 -0.58 16.70
N ALA A 54 3.69 -0.05 16.10
CA ALA A 54 4.61 0.89 16.75
C ALA A 54 4.14 2.37 16.67
N GLY A 55 2.90 2.62 16.21
CA GLY A 55 2.28 3.95 16.25
C GLY A 55 2.55 4.85 15.04
N LYS A 56 3.42 4.45 14.10
CA LYS A 56 3.65 5.20 12.86
C LYS A 56 2.38 5.20 12.00
N GLY A 57 1.90 6.41 11.65
CA GLY A 57 0.76 6.60 10.76
C GLY A 57 1.12 6.32 9.30
N TYR A 58 0.16 5.81 8.54
CA TYR A 58 0.32 5.53 7.11
C TYR A 58 -1.01 5.65 6.37
N ARG A 59 -0.92 5.84 5.06
CA ARG A 59 -2.00 5.82 4.08
C ARG A 59 -1.95 4.51 3.31
N LEU A 60 -3.09 3.82 3.19
CA LEU A 60 -3.25 2.59 2.44
C LEU A 60 -4.14 2.82 1.23
N LEU A 61 -3.55 2.78 0.05
CA LEU A 61 -4.27 2.84 -1.22
C LEU A 61 -4.74 1.42 -1.59
N ASN A 62 -6.04 1.20 -1.47
CA ASN A 62 -6.68 -0.05 -1.87
C ASN A 62 -7.07 0.02 -3.34
N LEU A 63 -6.62 -0.96 -4.12
CA LEU A 63 -6.87 -1.04 -5.55
C LEU A 63 -7.48 -2.40 -5.94
N PRO A 64 -8.53 -2.43 -6.77
CA PRO A 64 -8.96 -3.63 -7.48
C PRO A 64 -7.80 -4.23 -8.30
N PHE A 65 -7.75 -5.56 -8.44
CA PHE A 65 -6.71 -6.24 -9.24
C PHE A 65 -6.60 -5.71 -10.68
N CYS A 66 -7.72 -5.36 -11.31
CA CYS A 66 -7.74 -4.82 -12.68
C CYS A 66 -7.02 -3.47 -12.83
N LEU A 67 -6.74 -2.76 -11.73
CA LEU A 67 -5.98 -1.50 -11.76
C LEU A 67 -4.47 -1.68 -11.57
N ALA A 68 -3.97 -2.90 -11.40
CA ALA A 68 -2.54 -3.16 -11.18
C ALA A 68 -1.66 -2.64 -12.33
N GLY A 69 -2.10 -2.82 -13.58
CA GLY A 69 -1.39 -2.29 -14.76
C GLY A 69 -1.37 -0.77 -14.87
N GLN A 70 -2.14 -0.05 -14.04
CA GLN A 70 -2.21 1.41 -14.03
C GLN A 70 -1.57 2.02 -12.78
N LEU A 71 -0.85 1.21 -11.98
CA LEU A 71 -0.32 1.64 -10.69
C LEU A 71 0.54 2.91 -10.80
N GLN A 72 1.48 2.95 -11.75
CA GLN A 72 2.36 4.10 -11.95
C GLN A 72 1.57 5.40 -12.19
N ARG A 73 0.56 5.35 -13.08
CA ARG A 73 -0.32 6.48 -13.35
C ARG A 73 -1.14 6.90 -12.12
N LEU A 74 -1.62 5.92 -11.35
CA LEU A 74 -2.42 6.18 -10.17
C LEU A 74 -1.58 6.81 -9.06
N LEU A 75 -0.33 6.39 -8.87
CA LEU A 75 0.56 6.90 -7.84
C LEU A 75 0.82 8.41 -7.97
N GLY A 76 0.94 8.94 -9.19
CA GLY A 76 1.08 10.39 -9.41
C GLY A 76 -0.10 11.24 -8.94
N ALA A 77 -1.22 10.64 -8.54
CA ALA A 77 -2.34 11.36 -7.92
C ALA A 77 -2.31 11.33 -6.37
N TYR A 78 -1.42 10.56 -5.76
CA TYR A 78 -1.37 10.33 -4.30
C TYR A 78 -0.01 10.69 -3.65
N LEU A 79 1.01 10.89 -4.48
CA LEU A 79 2.36 11.35 -4.14
C LEU A 79 2.53 12.79 -4.61
#